data_AF-A0A1D3L5U1-F1
#
_entry.id   AF-A0A1D3L5U1-F1
#
_cell.length_a   1.000
_cell.length_b   1.000
_cell.length_c   1.000
_cell.angle_alpha   90.00
_cell.angle_beta   90.00
_cell.angle_gamma   90.00
#
_symmetry.space_group_name_H-M   'P 1'
#
loop_
_entity.id
_entity.type
_entity.pdbx_description
1 polymer ?
#
loop_
_entity_poly.entity_id
_entity_poly.type
_entity_poly.pdbx_seq_one_letter_code
_entity_poly.pdbx_strand_id
1 'polypeptide(L)'
;GDNKWTMTIFGRDADTGEAKFGYQKTPHDEWDYAGVNVMMLSNQKDKDGKDRKLLTHPDRNGIVYTLGRADGSLVSANKFDDTVNVFKSVDLKTGLPVRDPEFGTRMDHKGTDICPSAMGYHNQGHDSYDPTKQLFFMGINHIC
;
A
#
# COMPACT_ATOMS: atom_id res chain seq x y z
N GLY A 1 -14.25 -13.74 4.33
CA GLY A 1 -13.46 -14.23 3.18
C GLY A 1 -12.68 -13.05 2.60
N ASP A 2 -11.67 -13.27 1.77
CA ASP A 2 -10.72 -12.20 1.36
C ASP A 2 -11.31 -11.04 0.55
N ASN A 3 -12.53 -11.21 0.01
CA ASN A 3 -13.21 -10.21 -0.83
C ASN A 3 -12.40 -9.79 -2.08
N LYS A 4 -11.59 -10.70 -2.65
CA LYS A 4 -10.89 -10.43 -3.91
C LYS A 4 -11.89 -10.06 -5.02
N TRP A 5 -11.60 -9.07 -5.86
CA TRP A 5 -10.34 -8.34 -6.04
C TRP A 5 -10.37 -6.88 -5.55
N THR A 6 -11.07 -6.59 -4.45
CA THR A 6 -10.99 -5.25 -3.83
C THR A 6 -9.56 -4.96 -3.33
N MET A 7 -9.26 -3.69 -3.05
CA MET A 7 -7.99 -3.25 -2.44
C MET A 7 -6.72 -3.72 -3.19
N THR A 8 -6.79 -3.82 -4.52
CA THR A 8 -5.76 -4.47 -5.35
C THR A 8 -5.02 -3.47 -6.23
N ILE A 9 -3.69 -3.53 -6.24
CA ILE A 9 -2.86 -2.89 -7.28
C ILE A 9 -2.88 -3.78 -8.52
N PHE A 10 -3.31 -3.24 -9.65
CA PHE A 10 -3.36 -3.96 -10.93
C PHE A 10 -2.38 -3.38 -11.94
N GLY A 11 -1.76 -4.26 -12.72
CA GLY A 11 -1.14 -3.92 -14.01
C GLY A 11 -1.98 -4.52 -15.13
N ARG A 12 -2.53 -3.69 -16.01
CA ARG A 12 -3.38 -4.11 -17.13
C ARG A 12 -2.79 -3.70 -18.46
N ASP A 13 -3.09 -4.50 -19.46
CA ASP A 13 -2.81 -4.17 -20.84
C ASP A 13 -3.72 -3.03 -21.34
N ALA A 14 -3.16 -2.04 -22.02
CA ALA A 14 -3.91 -0.86 -22.45
C ALA A 14 -4.83 -1.14 -23.64
N ASP A 15 -4.49 -2.10 -24.49
CA ASP A 15 -5.24 -2.42 -25.70
C ASP A 15 -6.38 -3.41 -25.39
N THR A 16 -6.11 -4.38 -24.53
CA THR A 16 -7.06 -5.49 -24.24
C THR A 16 -7.74 -5.41 -22.87
N GLY A 17 -7.18 -4.65 -21.93
CA GLY A 17 -7.67 -4.57 -20.55
C GLY A 17 -7.34 -5.79 -19.68
N GLU A 18 -6.69 -6.82 -20.23
CA GLU A 18 -6.31 -8.03 -19.50
C GLU A 18 -5.31 -7.71 -18.37
N ALA A 19 -5.52 -8.30 -17.19
CA ALA A 19 -4.65 -8.11 -16.04
C ALA A 19 -3.39 -8.98 -16.17
N LYS A 20 -2.21 -8.35 -16.18
CA LYS A 20 -0.90 -9.02 -16.16
C LYS A 20 -0.48 -9.41 -14.74
N PHE A 21 -0.84 -8.59 -13.75
CA PHE A 21 -0.67 -8.91 -12.33
C PHE A 21 -1.75 -8.22 -11.48
N GLY A 22 -1.96 -8.75 -10.27
CA GLY A 22 -2.82 -8.18 -9.24
C GLY A 22 -2.30 -8.49 -7.84
N TYR A 23 -2.05 -7.46 -7.02
CA TYR A 23 -1.58 -7.58 -5.63
C TYR A 23 -2.61 -6.96 -4.67
N GLN A 24 -3.28 -7.79 -3.86
CA GLN A 24 -4.29 -7.34 -2.90
C GLN A 24 -3.62 -6.85 -1.61
N LYS A 25 -3.66 -5.53 -1.37
CA LYS A 25 -3.00 -4.86 -0.22
C LYS A 25 -3.69 -5.15 1.12
N THR A 26 -5.02 -5.14 1.10
CA THR A 26 -5.86 -5.26 2.31
C THR A 26 -6.92 -6.35 2.10
N PRO A 27 -6.58 -7.64 2.28
CA PRO A 27 -7.55 -8.73 2.24
C PRO A 27 -8.56 -8.59 3.37
N HIS A 28 -9.85 -8.78 3.07
CA HIS A 28 -10.95 -8.60 4.01
C HIS A 28 -10.85 -7.26 4.75
N ASP A 29 -11.01 -6.17 4.01
CA ASP A 29 -10.99 -4.82 4.60
C ASP A 29 -12.05 -4.69 5.71
N GLU A 30 -11.63 -4.08 6.81
CA GLU A 30 -12.44 -3.85 8.03
C GLU A 30 -12.56 -2.35 8.36
N TRP A 31 -11.95 -1.47 7.55
CA TRP A 31 -11.67 -0.08 7.96
C TRP A 31 -11.95 0.99 6.89
N ASP A 32 -12.49 0.63 5.72
CA ASP A 32 -12.64 1.52 4.57
C ASP A 32 -11.29 2.04 4.03
N TYR A 33 -10.26 1.20 3.98
CA TYR A 33 -8.98 1.60 3.36
C TYR A 33 -9.01 1.48 1.84
N ALA A 34 -9.86 2.30 1.20
CA ALA A 34 -10.06 2.28 -0.24
C ALA A 34 -8.74 2.51 -1.00
N GLY A 35 -8.23 1.46 -1.64
CA GLY A 35 -6.86 1.43 -2.18
C GLY A 35 -6.65 2.14 -3.52
N VAL A 36 -7.06 3.39 -3.65
CA VAL A 36 -7.16 4.16 -4.93
C VAL A 36 -6.09 5.26 -5.10
N ASN A 37 -5.16 5.37 -4.16
CA ASN A 37 -4.17 6.46 -4.11
C ASN A 37 -3.20 6.45 -5.33
N VAL A 38 -2.43 7.54 -5.46
CA VAL A 38 -1.47 7.79 -6.55
C VAL A 38 -0.50 6.62 -6.81
N MET A 39 -0.12 6.44 -8.08
CA MET A 39 0.91 5.49 -8.53
C MET A 39 2.08 6.27 -9.14
N MET A 40 3.23 6.28 -8.48
CA MET A 40 4.42 6.99 -8.95
C MET A 40 5.45 6.02 -9.52
N LEU A 41 5.84 6.20 -10.78
CA LEU A 41 6.81 5.32 -11.44
C LEU A 41 8.23 5.84 -11.28
N SER A 42 9.18 4.95 -11.00
CA SER A 42 10.60 5.29 -10.92
C SER A 42 11.48 4.20 -11.51
N ASN A 43 12.71 4.58 -11.87
CA ASN A 43 13.79 3.63 -12.12
C ASN A 43 14.87 3.90 -11.07
N GLN A 44 15.20 2.90 -10.26
CA GLN A 44 16.16 3.02 -9.16
C GLN A 44 17.07 1.81 -9.12
N LYS A 45 18.27 1.97 -8.58
CA LYS A 45 19.18 0.86 -8.32
C LYS A 45 18.79 0.18 -7.02
N ASP A 46 18.79 -1.14 -6.99
CA ASP A 46 18.69 -1.89 -5.74
C ASP A 46 20.02 -1.91 -4.97
N LYS A 47 20.02 -2.61 -3.82
CA LYS A 47 21.21 -2.75 -2.98
C LYS A 47 22.40 -3.41 -3.69
N ASP A 48 22.13 -4.17 -4.75
CA ASP A 48 23.14 -4.86 -5.56
C ASP A 48 23.54 -4.03 -6.81
N GLY A 49 23.02 -2.80 -6.94
CA GLY A 49 23.31 -1.88 -8.04
C GLY A 49 22.51 -2.12 -9.33
N LYS A 50 21.58 -3.08 -9.33
CA LYS A 50 20.77 -3.45 -10.49
C LYS A 50 19.62 -2.46 -10.67
N ASP A 51 19.44 -1.97 -11.89
CA ASP A 51 18.31 -1.11 -12.23
C ASP A 51 16.99 -1.87 -12.13
N ARG A 52 16.06 -1.34 -11.32
CA ARG A 52 14.70 -1.83 -11.17
C ARG A 52 13.71 -0.84 -11.72
N LYS A 53 12.73 -1.37 -12.45
CA LYS A 53 11.56 -0.66 -12.94
C LYS A 53 10.46 -0.76 -11.88
N LEU A 54 10.23 0.32 -11.14
CA LEU A 54 9.37 0.33 -9.95
C LEU A 54 8.09 1.14 -10.15
N LEU A 55 7.09 0.81 -9.34
CA LEU A 55 5.97 1.67 -8.96
C LEU A 55 5.99 1.83 -7.44
N THR A 56 5.70 3.03 -6.94
CA THR A 56 5.56 3.34 -5.51
C THR A 56 4.17 3.92 -5.26
N HIS A 57 3.52 3.41 -4.21
CA HIS A 57 2.11 3.63 -3.91
C HIS A 57 1.89 3.84 -2.40
N PRO A 58 1.65 5.08 -1.97
CA PRO A 58 1.22 5.37 -0.60
C PRO A 58 -0.26 5.01 -0.39
N ASP A 59 -0.57 3.98 0.41
CA ASP A 59 -1.97 3.53 0.60
C ASP A 59 -2.65 4.19 1.82
N ARG A 60 -3.99 4.19 1.82
CA ARG A 60 -4.82 4.65 2.96
C ARG A 60 -4.48 3.91 4.26
N ASN A 61 -4.15 2.62 4.15
CA ASN A 61 -3.91 1.73 5.27
C ASN A 61 -2.62 2.02 6.08
N GLY A 62 -1.89 3.08 5.72
CA GLY A 62 -0.68 3.50 6.43
C GLY A 62 0.60 2.85 5.93
N ILE A 63 0.55 2.06 4.85
CA ILE A 63 1.72 1.41 4.24
C ILE A 63 2.05 2.04 2.88
N VAL A 64 3.34 2.33 2.66
CA VAL A 64 3.90 2.69 1.35
C VAL A 64 4.45 1.43 0.69
N TYR A 65 3.82 1.03 -0.40
CA TYR A 65 4.20 -0.15 -1.18
C TYR A 65 5.09 0.24 -2.36
N THR A 66 6.18 -0.51 -2.57
CA THR A 66 6.97 -0.44 -3.81
C THR A 66 7.00 -1.81 -4.46
N LEU A 67 6.58 -1.89 -5.72
CA LEU A 67 6.53 -3.12 -6.52
C LEU A 67 7.35 -2.98 -7.80
N GLY A 68 7.82 -4.10 -8.33
CA GLY A 68 8.27 -4.21 -9.71
C GLY A 68 7.10 -3.99 -10.65
N ARG A 69 7.14 -2.93 -11.48
CA ARG A 69 5.99 -2.57 -12.32
C ARG A 69 5.77 -3.48 -13.53
N ALA A 70 6.71 -4.39 -13.80
CA ALA A 70 6.64 -5.32 -14.93
C ALA A 70 5.90 -6.62 -14.58
N ASP A 71 6.04 -7.10 -13.34
CA ASP A 71 5.58 -8.42 -12.90
C ASP A 71 4.77 -8.39 -11.59
N GLY A 72 4.66 -7.25 -10.92
CA GLY A 72 3.97 -7.11 -9.64
C GLY A 72 4.76 -7.63 -8.44
N SER A 73 6.05 -7.93 -8.59
CA SER A 73 6.89 -8.41 -7.50
C SER A 73 7.01 -7.39 -6.36
N LEU A 74 6.78 -7.81 -5.12
CA LEU A 74 6.87 -6.92 -3.95
C LEU A 74 8.33 -6.64 -3.60
N VAL A 75 8.71 -5.35 -3.54
CA VAL A 75 10.08 -4.90 -3.24
C VAL A 75 10.18 -4.40 -1.80
N SER A 76 9.23 -3.56 -1.37
CA SER A 76 9.14 -3.08 0.01
C SER A 76 7.70 -2.72 0.37
N ALA A 77 7.39 -2.76 1.66
CA ALA A 77 6.11 -2.35 2.22
C ALA A 77 6.35 -1.80 3.63
N ASN A 78 6.54 -0.49 3.74
CA ASN A 78 6.96 0.18 4.97
C ASN A 78 5.82 1.04 5.52
N LYS A 79 5.70 1.14 6.85
CA LYS A 79 4.77 2.08 7.49
C LYS A 79 5.17 3.52 7.15
N PHE A 80 4.16 4.38 6.95
CA PHE A 80 4.33 5.82 6.84
C PHE A 80 4.91 6.44 8.10
N ASP A 81 4.37 5.99 9.23
CA ASP A 81 4.58 6.52 10.56
C ASP A 81 4.54 5.35 11.55
N ASP A 82 5.28 5.46 12.66
CA ASP A 82 5.40 4.36 13.62
C ASP A 82 4.11 4.10 14.42
N THR A 83 3.17 5.05 14.41
CA THR A 83 1.87 4.95 15.08
C THR A 83 0.85 4.06 14.38
N VAL A 84 1.09 3.62 13.14
CA VAL A 84 0.20 2.67 12.43
C VAL A 84 0.13 1.36 13.23
N ASN A 85 -1.06 0.94 13.65
CA ASN A 85 -1.24 -0.17 14.59
C ASN A 85 -2.08 -1.35 14.05
N VAL A 86 -2.89 -1.15 13.01
CA VAL A 86 -3.72 -2.20 12.40
C VAL A 86 -2.94 -3.41 11.87
N PHE A 87 -1.68 -3.19 11.49
CA PHE A 87 -0.75 -4.23 11.06
C PHE A 87 0.55 -4.15 11.85
N LYS A 88 1.07 -5.30 12.27
CA LYS A 88 2.40 -5.41 12.87
C LYS A 88 3.48 -5.15 11.81
N SER A 89 3.32 -5.74 10.64
CA SER A 89 4.19 -5.59 9.47
C SER A 89 3.49 -6.11 8.20
N VAL A 90 4.17 -6.03 7.06
CA VAL A 90 3.83 -6.80 5.86
C VAL A 90 4.93 -7.85 5.65
N ASP A 91 4.54 -9.12 5.56
CA ASP A 91 5.49 -10.20 5.25
C ASP A 91 5.82 -10.17 3.76
N LEU A 92 7.07 -9.83 3.43
CA LEU A 92 7.52 -9.70 2.04
C LEU A 92 7.62 -11.04 1.29
N LYS A 93 7.69 -12.17 2.00
CA LYS A 93 7.73 -13.50 1.37
C LYS A 93 6.35 -13.95 0.93
N THR A 94 5.34 -13.72 1.78
CA THR A 94 3.95 -14.11 1.51
C THR A 94 3.15 -13.02 0.81
N GLY A 95 3.58 -11.76 0.92
CA GLY A 95 2.87 -10.59 0.41
C GLY A 95 1.66 -10.18 1.26
N LEU A 96 1.54 -10.69 2.49
CA LEU A 96 0.36 -10.49 3.33
C LEU A 96 0.65 -9.52 4.50
N PRO A 97 -0.29 -8.62 4.83
CA PRO A 97 -0.21 -7.85 6.07
C PRO A 97 -0.43 -8.77 7.29
N VAL A 98 0.44 -8.65 8.29
CA VAL A 98 0.30 -9.35 9.58
C VAL A 98 -0.61 -8.51 10.47
N ARG A 99 -1.89 -8.89 10.53
CA ARG A 99 -2.93 -8.17 11.29
C ARG A 99 -2.65 -8.17 12.79
N ASP A 100 -2.96 -7.07 13.45
CA ASP A 100 -3.11 -7.05 14.90
C ASP A 100 -4.61 -7.16 15.27
N PRO A 101 -5.05 -8.28 15.88
CA PRO A 101 -6.46 -8.49 16.21
C PRO A 101 -7.04 -7.45 17.18
N GLU A 102 -6.20 -6.77 17.97
CA GLU A 102 -6.64 -5.71 18.90
C GLU A 102 -7.33 -4.56 18.17
N PHE A 103 -6.90 -4.24 16.95
CA PHE A 103 -7.38 -3.10 16.15
C PHE A 103 -8.32 -3.52 15.01
N GLY A 104 -8.87 -4.73 15.05
CA GLY A 104 -9.88 -5.22 14.10
C GLY A 104 -11.31 -4.74 14.43
N THR A 105 -12.18 -4.72 13.43
CA THR A 105 -13.60 -4.34 13.60
C THR A 105 -14.53 -5.54 13.44
N ARG A 106 -15.62 -5.59 14.22
CA ARG A 106 -16.60 -6.68 14.18
C ARG A 106 -17.92 -6.26 14.83
N MET A 107 -18.99 -6.99 14.53
CA MET A 107 -20.31 -6.81 15.15
C MET A 107 -20.23 -6.95 16.68
N ASP A 108 -21.13 -6.27 17.39
CA ASP A 108 -21.26 -6.29 18.85
C ASP A 108 -19.98 -5.89 19.61
N HIS A 109 -19.07 -5.17 18.94
CA HIS A 109 -17.83 -4.67 19.50
C HIS A 109 -17.51 -3.28 18.95
N LYS A 110 -17.07 -2.37 19.82
CA LYS A 110 -16.57 -1.05 19.43
C LYS A 110 -15.05 -1.06 19.43
N GLY A 111 -14.43 -1.04 18.25
CA GLY A 111 -12.99 -0.78 18.12
C GLY A 111 -12.66 0.66 18.51
N THR A 112 -11.51 0.86 19.16
CA THR A 112 -11.03 2.16 19.64
C THR A 112 -9.55 2.32 19.34
N ASP A 113 -9.09 3.57 19.24
CA ASP A 113 -7.67 3.92 19.06
C ASP A 113 -7.01 3.24 17.84
N ILE A 114 -7.79 3.04 16.77
CA ILE A 114 -7.33 2.43 15.51
C ILE A 114 -6.62 3.50 14.69
N CYS A 115 -5.39 3.20 14.28
CA CYS A 115 -4.58 4.08 13.44
C CYS A 115 -4.08 3.31 12.20
N PRO A 116 -4.37 3.80 10.97
CA PRO A 116 -5.08 5.05 10.64
C PRO A 116 -6.60 5.06 10.92
N SER A 117 -7.23 6.24 10.89
CA SER A 117 -8.68 6.34 10.72
C SER A 117 -9.11 5.97 9.29
N ALA A 118 -10.42 5.84 9.05
CA ALA A 118 -10.95 5.58 7.70
C ALA A 118 -10.49 6.60 6.64
N MET A 119 -10.22 7.86 7.02
CA MET A 119 -9.65 8.86 6.09
C MET A 119 -8.25 8.48 5.57
N GLY A 120 -7.57 7.56 6.27
CA GLY A 120 -6.25 7.04 5.99
C GLY A 120 -5.14 8.02 6.35
N TYR A 121 -3.90 7.52 6.49
CA TYR A 121 -2.70 8.36 6.60
C TYR A 121 -2.28 8.98 5.26
N HIS A 122 -2.89 8.54 4.17
CA HIS A 122 -2.82 9.17 2.87
C HIS A 122 -4.14 8.98 2.11
N ASN A 123 -4.54 9.94 1.28
CA ASN A 123 -5.82 9.91 0.56
C ASN A 123 -5.61 10.26 -0.93
N GLN A 124 -6.49 11.05 -1.55
CA GLN A 124 -6.49 11.37 -2.99
C GLN A 124 -5.33 12.27 -3.50
N GLY A 125 -4.43 12.72 -2.63
CA GLY A 125 -3.36 13.64 -2.99
C GLY A 125 -2.45 13.09 -4.10
N HIS A 126 -2.05 13.96 -5.03
CA HIS A 126 -1.06 13.61 -6.03
C HIS A 126 0.32 14.11 -5.59
N ASP A 127 1.14 13.18 -5.12
CA ASP A 127 2.49 13.45 -4.61
C ASP A 127 3.53 13.69 -5.74
N SER A 128 4.79 13.88 -5.35
CA SER A 128 5.90 14.15 -6.27
C SER A 128 7.15 13.30 -5.98
N TYR A 129 7.99 13.14 -6.99
CA TYR A 129 9.25 12.41 -6.92
C TYR A 129 10.37 13.20 -7.61
N ASP A 130 11.50 13.40 -6.93
CA ASP A 130 12.72 13.99 -7.52
C ASP A 130 13.67 12.86 -7.96
N PRO A 131 13.87 12.65 -9.27
CA PRO A 131 14.73 11.57 -9.77
C PRO A 131 16.22 11.79 -9.50
N THR A 132 16.66 13.02 -9.25
CA THR A 132 18.07 13.34 -8.95
C THR A 132 18.42 12.99 -7.50
N LYS A 133 17.47 13.23 -6.58
CA LYS A 133 17.62 12.91 -5.16
C LYS A 133 17.11 11.50 -4.82
N GLN A 134 16.31 10.91 -5.70
CA GLN A 134 15.57 9.67 -5.48
C GLN A 134 14.66 9.73 -4.24
N LEU A 135 14.01 10.88 -4.04
CA LEU A 135 13.11 11.13 -2.91
C LEU A 135 11.68 11.34 -3.38
N PHE A 136 10.74 10.70 -2.68
CA PHE A 136 9.31 10.97 -2.78
C PHE A 136 8.93 12.00 -1.72
N PHE A 137 8.15 13.01 -2.11
CA PHE A 137 7.60 14.02 -1.20
C PHE A 137 6.09 13.80 -1.12
N MET A 138 5.63 13.35 0.04
CA MET A 138 4.26 12.89 0.26
C MET A 138 3.52 13.79 1.26
N GLY A 139 2.30 14.20 0.92
CA GLY A 139 1.40 14.90 1.84
C GLY A 139 0.61 13.92 2.70
N ILE A 140 0.93 13.81 3.99
CA ILE A 140 0.33 12.80 4.88
C ILE A 140 -0.73 13.39 5.81
N ASN A 141 -1.68 12.53 6.21
CA ASN A 141 -2.60 12.78 7.31
C ASN A 141 -2.08 12.11 8.58
N HIS A 142 -2.41 12.66 9.76
CA HIS A 142 -2.15 12.04 11.06
C HIS A 142 -3.44 12.02 11.88
N ILE A 143 -4.37 11.13 11.49
CA ILE A 143 -5.73 11.05 12.04
C ILE A 143 -6.04 9.60 12.42
N CYS A 144 -6.38 9.40 13.69
CA CYS A 144 -7.05 8.24 14.26
C CYS A 144 -8.42 8.75 14.79
#